data_AF-A0A3D4H5Y6-F1
#
_entry.id   AF-A0A3D4H5Y6-F1
#
_cell.length_a   1.000
_cell.length_b   1.000
_cell.length_c   1.000
_cell.angle_alpha   90.00
_cell.angle_beta   90.00
_cell.angle_gamma   90.00
#
_symmetry.space_group_name_H-M   'P 1'
#
loop_
_entity.id
_entity.type
_entity.pdbx_description
1 polymer ?
#
loop_
_entity_poly.entity_id
_entity_poly.type
_entity_poly.pdbx_seq_one_letter_code
_entity_poly.pdbx_strand_id
1 'polypeptide(L)'
;IAVGRERRGNIREPFLIDNTSVSYPTGLSYHGRMRTTKTLESGWYRIRLRAHAVNAPEGHGVWTSVRSGICYAIAPLMFWIGSFEAREEPEEHEFIAWVQKDHLLEIRPMDQALRRIPGNTITGGTAPDLEAPGVAVEYLEVERVHKGPPSD
;
A
#
# COMPACT_ATOMS: atom_id res chain seq x y z
N ILE A 1 37.39 -14.27 8.60
CA ILE A 1 36.19 -14.04 9.44
C ILE A 1 35.79 -12.58 9.31
N ALA A 2 34.69 -12.32 8.62
CA ALA A 2 33.91 -11.09 8.75
C ALA A 2 32.52 -11.55 9.17
N VAL A 3 32.11 -11.20 10.38
CA VAL A 3 30.81 -11.58 10.94
C VAL A 3 29.78 -10.58 10.42
N GLY A 4 29.18 -10.88 9.27
CA GLY A 4 28.08 -10.12 8.69
C GLY A 4 26.85 -11.01 8.55
N ARG A 5 25.83 -10.78 9.39
CA ARG A 5 24.52 -11.41 9.27
C ARG A 5 23.99 -11.21 7.85
N GLU A 6 23.54 -12.31 7.23
CA GLU A 6 22.71 -12.28 6.04
C GLU A 6 21.63 -11.19 6.22
N ARG A 7 21.66 -10.13 5.40
CA ARG A 7 20.64 -9.08 5.48
C ARG A 7 19.34 -9.71 4.99
N ARG A 8 18.55 -10.30 5.89
CA ARG A 8 17.11 -10.54 5.68
C ARG A 8 16.55 -9.22 5.15
N GLY A 9 16.11 -9.24 3.89
CA GLY A 9 15.84 -8.02 3.13
C GLY A 9 14.84 -7.11 3.84
N ASN A 10 14.96 -5.80 3.64
CA ASN A 10 13.95 -4.84 4.07
C ASN A 10 12.75 -4.88 3.12
N ILE A 11 12.16 -6.07 2.91
CA ILE A 11 10.97 -6.26 2.08
C ILE A 11 9.79 -5.68 2.83
N ARG A 12 9.12 -4.70 2.22
CA ARG A 12 7.91 -4.02 2.72
C ARG A 12 6.84 -3.95 1.63
N GLU A 13 7.08 -4.64 0.53
CA GLU A 13 6.16 -4.70 -0.59
C GLU A 13 4.98 -5.61 -0.24
N PRO A 14 3.83 -5.41 -0.89
CA PRO A 14 2.79 -6.43 -0.89
C PRO A 14 3.34 -7.77 -1.40
N PHE A 15 2.66 -8.85 -1.03
CA PHE A 15 2.87 -10.15 -1.65
C PHE A 15 2.24 -10.17 -3.03
N LEU A 16 2.89 -10.81 -4.00
CA LEU A 16 2.28 -11.10 -5.29
C LEU A 16 1.58 -12.46 -5.20
N ILE A 17 0.24 -12.47 -5.29
CA ILE A 17 -0.61 -13.67 -5.22
C ILE A 17 -1.56 -13.63 -6.41
N ASP A 18 -1.52 -14.63 -7.28
CA ASP A 18 -2.41 -14.72 -8.46
C ASP A 18 -2.48 -13.43 -9.30
N ASN A 19 -1.31 -12.82 -9.55
CA ASN A 19 -1.14 -11.52 -10.24
C ASN A 19 -1.72 -10.29 -9.52
N THR A 20 -2.14 -10.41 -8.27
CA THR A 20 -2.58 -9.29 -7.43
C THR A 20 -1.55 -8.96 -6.36
N SER A 21 -1.46 -7.68 -6.00
CA SER A 21 -0.62 -7.21 -4.90
C SER A 21 -1.41 -7.21 -3.59
N VAL A 22 -1.07 -8.10 -2.66
CA VAL A 22 -1.79 -8.28 -1.39
C VAL A 22 -1.02 -7.69 -0.21
N SER A 23 -1.66 -6.76 0.50
CA SER A 23 -1.16 -6.12 1.72
C SER A 23 -1.99 -6.54 2.93
N TYR A 24 -1.33 -6.64 4.10
CA TYR A 24 -1.93 -7.11 5.34
C TYR A 24 -1.77 -6.08 6.47
N PRO A 25 -2.65 -6.07 7.49
CA PRO A 25 -2.47 -5.24 8.66
C PRO A 25 -1.23 -5.71 9.43
N THR A 26 -0.22 -4.87 9.55
CA THR A 26 0.98 -5.19 10.34
C THR A 26 1.52 -3.96 11.07
N GLY A 27 2.23 -4.17 12.18
CA GLY A 27 2.98 -3.09 12.85
C GLY A 27 4.23 -2.62 12.09
N LEU A 28 4.59 -3.31 11.00
CA LEU A 28 5.74 -2.98 10.18
C LEU A 28 5.47 -1.72 9.34
N SER A 29 6.26 -0.67 9.55
CA SER A 29 6.16 0.59 8.77
C SER A 29 6.35 0.33 7.28
N TYR A 30 5.68 1.10 6.42
CA TYR A 30 5.87 1.04 4.96
C TYR A 30 5.46 -0.29 4.31
N HIS A 31 4.85 -1.23 5.05
CA HIS A 31 4.27 -2.42 4.45
C HIS A 31 3.16 -2.03 3.48
N GLY A 32 3.13 -2.64 2.30
CA GLY A 32 2.24 -2.25 1.21
C GLY A 32 2.78 -1.12 0.34
N ARG A 33 4.09 -0.81 0.41
CA ARG A 33 4.71 0.14 -0.52
C ARG A 33 4.75 -0.44 -1.93
N MET A 34 4.38 0.38 -2.91
CA MET A 34 4.30 0.02 -4.32
C MET A 34 5.52 0.60 -5.06
N ARG A 35 6.63 -0.16 -5.15
CA ARG A 35 7.92 0.38 -5.67
C ARG A 35 7.85 0.96 -7.08
N THR A 36 6.95 0.44 -7.91
CA THR A 36 6.75 0.87 -9.30
C THR A 36 6.07 2.23 -9.43
N THR A 37 5.53 2.80 -8.34
CA THR A 37 4.80 4.08 -8.36
C THR A 37 5.68 5.28 -8.02
N LYS A 38 7.01 5.14 -8.12
CA LYS A 38 7.93 6.21 -7.75
C LYS A 38 7.72 7.43 -8.65
N THR A 39 7.35 8.56 -8.06
CA THR A 39 7.19 9.82 -8.80
C THR A 39 8.55 10.41 -9.14
N LEU A 40 8.72 10.88 -10.39
CA LEU A 40 9.95 11.52 -10.85
C LEU A 40 9.97 13.03 -10.56
N GLU A 41 8.80 13.63 -10.37
CA GLU A 41 8.61 15.05 -10.11
C GLU A 41 7.53 15.26 -9.05
N SER A 42 7.56 16.42 -8.39
CA SER A 42 6.43 16.85 -7.55
C SER A 42 5.29 17.32 -8.45
N GLY A 43 4.05 17.01 -8.08
CA GLY A 43 2.89 17.45 -8.86
C GLY A 43 1.58 16.87 -8.37
N TRP A 44 0.50 17.23 -9.08
CA TRP A 44 -0.78 16.55 -8.94
C TRP A 44 -0.75 15.24 -9.73
N TYR A 45 -1.23 14.18 -9.10
CA TYR A 45 -1.36 12.87 -9.70
C TYR A 45 -2.78 12.36 -9.53
N ARG A 46 -3.26 11.70 -10.57
CA ARG A 46 -4.42 10.83 -10.53
C ARG A 46 -3.96 9.41 -10.27
N ILE A 47 -4.55 8.81 -9.25
CA ILE A 47 -4.24 7.46 -8.78
C ILE A 47 -5.52 6.66 -8.94
N ARG A 48 -5.52 5.68 -9.84
CA ARG A 48 -6.62 4.74 -10.03
C ARG A 48 -6.18 3.36 -9.61
N LEU A 49 -7.03 2.67 -8.87
CA LEU A 49 -6.76 1.30 -8.47
C LEU A 49 -8.06 0.51 -8.43
N ARG A 50 -7.95 -0.79 -8.71
CA ARG A 50 -9.01 -1.76 -8.48
C ARG A 50 -8.59 -2.70 -7.37
N ALA A 51 -9.41 -2.80 -6.35
CA ALA A 51 -9.08 -3.53 -5.15
C ALA A 51 -10.28 -4.26 -4.55
N HIS A 52 -9.99 -5.36 -3.86
CA HIS A 52 -10.94 -6.12 -3.06
C HIS A 52 -10.30 -6.57 -1.75
N ALA A 53 -11.14 -6.91 -0.77
CA ALA A 53 -10.70 -7.51 0.48
C ALA A 53 -10.37 -8.98 0.29
N VAL A 54 -9.30 -9.41 0.96
CA VAL A 54 -8.96 -10.83 1.12
C VAL A 54 -9.33 -11.21 2.54
N ASN A 55 -10.08 -12.30 2.74
CA ASN A 55 -10.55 -12.76 4.05
C ASN A 55 -11.20 -11.65 4.88
N ALA A 56 -12.16 -10.93 4.29
CA ALA A 56 -12.91 -9.91 5.00
C ALA A 56 -13.60 -10.50 6.25
N PRO A 57 -13.65 -9.77 7.38
CA PRO A 57 -14.49 -10.17 8.50
C PRO A 57 -15.97 -10.19 8.11
N GLU A 58 -16.76 -11.03 8.78
CA GLU A 58 -18.20 -11.09 8.51
C GLU A 58 -18.87 -9.74 8.75
N GLY A 59 -19.64 -9.28 7.75
CA GLY A 59 -20.47 -8.08 7.86
C GLY A 59 -19.77 -6.75 7.57
N HIS A 60 -18.46 -6.72 7.28
CA HIS A 60 -17.78 -5.50 6.86
C HIS A 60 -16.52 -5.75 6.01
N GLY A 61 -16.10 -4.74 5.26
CA GLY A 61 -14.88 -4.80 4.46
C GLY A 61 -13.60 -4.53 5.25
N VAL A 62 -12.50 -4.38 4.53
CA VAL A 62 -11.17 -4.03 5.07
C VAL A 62 -10.88 -2.56 4.80
N TRP A 63 -10.92 -1.73 5.84
CA TRP A 63 -10.57 -0.31 5.72
C TRP A 63 -9.09 -0.11 5.38
N THR A 64 -8.86 0.47 4.21
CA THR A 64 -7.56 0.60 3.57
C THR A 64 -7.19 2.06 3.39
N SER A 65 -5.94 2.39 3.74
CA SER A 65 -5.37 3.73 3.52
C SER A 65 -4.54 3.75 2.25
N VAL A 66 -4.58 4.88 1.54
CA VAL A 66 -3.65 5.27 0.48
C VAL A 66 -2.83 6.44 0.98
N ARG A 67 -1.50 6.29 0.96
CA ARG A 67 -0.54 7.32 1.42
C ARG A 67 0.61 7.44 0.44
N SER A 68 1.32 8.57 0.46
CA SER A 68 2.60 8.70 -0.22
C SER A 68 3.74 9.01 0.74
N GLY A 69 4.96 8.64 0.36
CA GLY A 69 6.16 8.96 1.11
C GLY A 69 7.37 8.26 0.52
N ILE A 70 8.56 8.55 1.03
CA ILE A 70 9.78 7.84 0.60
C ILE A 70 9.70 6.33 0.93
N CYS A 71 8.93 5.93 1.96
CA CYS A 71 8.73 4.54 2.35
C CYS A 71 10.02 3.80 2.73
N TYR A 72 10.98 4.55 3.28
CA TYR A 72 12.22 4.05 3.88
C TYR A 72 12.50 4.81 5.17
N ALA A 73 13.22 4.17 6.09
CA ALA A 73 13.52 4.74 7.41
C ALA A 73 14.27 6.08 7.37
N ILE A 74 14.96 6.38 6.26
CA ILE A 74 15.67 7.67 6.06
C ILE A 74 14.73 8.88 5.97
N ALA A 75 13.44 8.65 5.66
CA ALA A 75 12.43 9.70 5.52
C ALA A 75 11.06 9.11 5.91
N PRO A 76 10.73 9.13 7.22
CA PRO A 76 9.59 8.37 7.76
C PRO A 76 8.23 9.03 7.58
N LEU A 77 8.20 10.29 7.11
CA LEU A 77 6.97 11.04 6.94
C LEU A 77 6.13 10.45 5.80
N MET A 78 4.85 10.20 6.11
CA MET A 78 3.84 9.74 5.17
C MET A 78 2.76 10.81 5.03
N PHE A 79 2.29 11.02 3.80
CA PHE A 79 1.30 12.01 3.43
C PHE A 79 0.00 11.31 3.06
N TRP A 80 -1.09 11.71 3.69
CA TRP A 80 -2.42 11.14 3.43
C TRP A 80 -2.89 11.47 2.02
N ILE A 81 -3.42 10.47 1.31
CA ILE A 81 -4.09 10.66 0.03
C ILE A 81 -5.58 10.39 0.18
N GLY A 82 -5.94 9.28 0.83
CA GLY A 82 -7.34 8.90 1.03
C GLY A 82 -7.48 7.52 1.67
N SER A 83 -8.72 7.06 1.75
CA SER A 83 -9.07 5.72 2.22
C SER A 83 -10.29 5.20 1.49
N PHE A 84 -10.43 3.89 1.50
CA PHE A 84 -11.60 3.18 0.99
C PHE A 84 -11.85 1.92 1.83
N GLU A 85 -13.08 1.43 1.80
CA GLU A 85 -13.44 0.12 2.33
C GLU A 85 -13.31 -0.88 1.17
N ALA A 86 -12.35 -1.80 1.26
CA ALA A 86 -12.26 -2.90 0.30
C ALA A 86 -13.32 -3.95 0.68
N ARG A 87 -14.20 -4.33 -0.24
CA ARG A 87 -15.18 -5.41 -0.05
C ARG A 87 -14.77 -6.66 -0.81
N GLU A 88 -15.50 -7.75 -0.64
CA GLU A 88 -15.24 -9.01 -1.35
C GLU A 88 -15.29 -8.83 -2.88
N GLU A 89 -16.26 -8.07 -3.37
CA GLU A 89 -16.34 -7.70 -4.78
C GLU A 89 -15.31 -6.62 -5.11
N PRO A 90 -14.52 -6.77 -6.20
CA PRO A 90 -13.54 -5.75 -6.55
C PRO A 90 -14.17 -4.47 -7.08
N GLU A 91 -13.80 -3.36 -6.45
CA GLU A 91 -14.28 -2.01 -6.75
C GLU A 91 -13.12 -1.13 -7.25
N GLU A 92 -13.45 -0.13 -8.08
CA GLU A 92 -12.50 0.88 -8.54
C GLU A 92 -12.52 2.10 -7.63
N HIS A 93 -11.33 2.63 -7.34
CA HIS A 93 -11.15 3.84 -6.56
C HIS A 93 -10.22 4.81 -7.29
N GLU A 94 -10.60 6.09 -7.30
CA GLU A 94 -9.80 7.18 -7.87
C GLU A 94 -9.49 8.24 -6.81
N PHE A 95 -8.23 8.67 -6.77
CA PHE A 95 -7.77 9.76 -5.92
C PHE A 95 -7.01 10.80 -6.76
N ILE A 96 -7.18 12.08 -6.43
CA ILE A 96 -6.37 13.17 -6.98
C ILE A 96 -5.60 13.82 -5.83
N ALA A 97 -4.28 13.67 -5.82
CA ALA A 97 -3.45 14.18 -4.73
C ALA A 97 -2.16 14.83 -5.23
N TRP A 98 -1.64 15.76 -4.43
CA TRP A 98 -0.28 16.25 -4.60
C TRP A 98 0.70 15.22 -4.06
N VAL A 99 1.63 14.77 -4.90
CA VAL A 99 2.67 13.81 -4.53
C VAL A 99 4.03 14.46 -4.75
N GLN A 100 4.91 14.37 -3.75
CA GLN A 100 6.25 14.95 -3.85
C GLN A 100 7.14 14.06 -4.71
N LYS A 101 8.18 14.64 -5.30
CA LYS A 101 9.24 13.91 -6.00
C LYS A 101 9.81 12.79 -5.12
N ASP A 102 10.15 11.67 -5.75
CA ASP A 102 10.74 10.48 -5.14
C ASP A 102 9.82 9.69 -4.20
N HIS A 103 8.57 10.13 -4.00
CA HIS A 103 7.61 9.38 -3.20
C HIS A 103 7.12 8.13 -3.93
N LEU A 104 6.87 7.10 -3.13
CA LEU A 104 6.13 5.89 -3.45
C LEU A 104 4.73 5.98 -2.87
N LEU A 105 3.80 5.20 -3.41
CA LEU A 105 2.51 4.95 -2.78
C LEU A 105 2.65 3.81 -1.77
N GLU A 106 1.92 3.91 -0.67
CA GLU A 106 1.70 2.84 0.29
C GLU A 106 0.19 2.59 0.37
N ILE A 107 -0.22 1.35 0.09
CA ILE A 107 -1.60 0.89 0.13
C ILE A 107 -1.67 -0.31 1.06
N ARG A 108 -2.34 -0.13 2.19
CA ARG A 108 -2.43 -1.17 3.23
C ARG A 108 -3.66 -1.02 4.11
N PRO A 109 -4.09 -2.11 4.77
CA PRO A 109 -5.08 -2.03 5.82
C PRO A 109 -4.61 -1.12 6.96
N MET A 110 -5.48 -0.18 7.35
CA MET A 110 -5.31 0.73 8.50
C MET A 110 -6.46 0.59 9.50
N ASP A 111 -7.35 -0.38 9.29
CA ASP A 111 -8.39 -0.78 10.21
C ASP A 111 -7.80 -1.28 11.55
N GLN A 112 -8.25 -0.70 12.66
CA GLN A 112 -7.81 -1.08 14.01
C GLN A 112 -8.58 -2.28 14.57
N ALA A 113 -9.73 -2.63 13.96
CA ALA A 113 -10.51 -3.81 14.35
C ALA A 113 -9.87 -5.13 13.87
N LEU A 114 -8.98 -5.06 12.87
CA LEU A 114 -8.33 -6.25 12.30
C LEU A 114 -7.14 -6.74 13.14
N ARG A 115 -7.04 -8.07 13.29
CA ARG A 115 -5.85 -8.70 13.87
C ARG A 115 -4.63 -8.42 12.99
N ARG A 116 -3.61 -7.79 13.57
CA ARG A 116 -2.34 -7.54 12.87
C ARG A 116 -1.51 -8.82 12.76
N ILE A 117 -0.89 -9.04 11.61
CA ILE A 117 0.08 -10.10 11.42
C ILE A 117 1.50 -9.65 11.85
N PRO A 118 2.32 -10.56 12.39
CA PRO A 118 3.71 -10.26 12.75
C PRO A 118 4.54 -9.77 11.56
N GLY A 119 5.33 -8.70 11.75
CA GLY A 119 6.15 -8.13 10.67
C GLY A 119 7.31 -9.01 10.20
N ASN A 120 7.72 -9.99 11.00
CA ASN A 120 8.71 -10.99 10.60
C ASN A 120 8.17 -11.97 9.54
N THR A 121 6.85 -12.20 9.49
CA THR A 121 6.19 -12.97 8.43
C THR A 121 6.36 -12.28 7.07
N ILE A 122 6.31 -10.94 7.05
CA ILE A 122 6.55 -10.13 5.84
C ILE A 122 8.03 -10.17 5.43
N THR A 123 8.93 -9.83 6.35
CA THR A 123 10.36 -9.62 6.05
C THR A 123 11.16 -10.91 5.88
N GLY A 124 10.65 -12.03 6.39
CA GLY A 124 11.31 -13.32 6.34
C GLY A 124 11.18 -14.06 5.01
N GLY A 125 10.41 -13.52 4.05
CA GLY A 125 10.08 -14.25 2.81
C GLY A 125 9.24 -15.51 3.08
N THR A 126 8.49 -15.52 4.19
CA THR A 126 7.54 -16.59 4.49
C THR A 126 6.34 -16.46 3.55
N ALA A 127 5.64 -17.57 3.31
CA ALA A 127 4.38 -17.54 2.57
C ALA A 127 3.40 -16.52 3.21
N PRO A 128 2.55 -15.86 2.39
CA PRO A 128 1.51 -15.00 2.90
C PRO A 128 0.61 -15.75 3.89
N ASP A 129 0.13 -15.05 4.93
CA ASP A 129 -0.90 -15.58 5.82
C ASP A 129 -2.24 -15.56 5.06
N LEU A 130 -2.56 -16.69 4.43
CA LEU A 130 -3.74 -16.84 3.57
C LEU A 130 -5.07 -16.81 4.32
N GLU A 131 -5.06 -16.72 5.66
CA GLU A 131 -6.27 -16.58 6.48
C GLU A 131 -6.42 -15.17 7.05
N ALA A 132 -5.38 -14.33 6.98
CA ALA A 132 -5.44 -12.98 7.50
C ALA A 132 -6.27 -12.05 6.60
N PRO A 133 -7.05 -11.12 7.19
CA PRO A 133 -7.69 -10.05 6.44
C PRO A 133 -6.64 -9.18 5.74
N GLY A 134 -6.88 -8.86 4.48
CA GLY A 134 -5.97 -8.09 3.64
C GLY A 134 -6.69 -7.28 2.57
N VAL A 135 -5.91 -6.53 1.81
CA VAL A 135 -6.38 -5.83 0.61
C VAL A 135 -5.54 -6.30 -0.57
N ALA A 136 -6.22 -6.80 -1.60
CA ALA A 136 -5.63 -7.12 -2.89
C ALA A 136 -5.82 -5.95 -3.84
N VAL A 137 -4.76 -5.57 -4.56
CA VAL A 137 -4.78 -4.59 -5.63
C VAL A 137 -4.52 -5.30 -6.95
N GLU A 138 -5.53 -5.31 -7.82
CA GLU A 138 -5.50 -5.97 -9.14
C GLU A 138 -4.74 -5.11 -10.16
N TYR A 139 -5.02 -3.82 -10.17
CA TYR A 139 -4.25 -2.85 -10.94
C TYR A 139 -4.05 -1.55 -10.18
N LEU A 140 -3.01 -0.82 -10.56
CA LEU A 140 -2.69 0.49 -10.03
C LEU A 140 -2.10 1.35 -11.16
N GLU A 141 -2.77 2.46 -11.46
CA GLU A 141 -2.33 3.46 -12.43
C GLU A 141 -2.06 4.77 -11.71
N VAL A 142 -0.93 5.40 -12.07
CA VAL A 142 -0.52 6.69 -11.52
C VAL A 142 -0.16 7.62 -12.67
N GLU A 143 -1.01 8.61 -12.91
CA GLU A 143 -0.91 9.54 -14.03
C GLU A 143 -0.69 10.96 -13.49
N ARG A 144 0.31 11.68 -14.01
CA ARG A 144 0.47 13.10 -13.66
C ARG A 144 -0.64 13.90 -14.31
N VAL A 145 -1.29 14.77 -13.54
CA VAL A 145 -2.33 15.67 -14.03
C VAL A 145 -1.97 17.12 -13.75
N HIS A 146 -2.47 18.03 -14.57
CA HIS A 146 -2.35 19.46 -14.34
C HIS A 146 -3.68 19.98 -13.83
N LYS A 147 -3.72 20.47 -12.59
CA LYS A 147 -4.85 21.27 -12.14
C LYS A 147 -4.64 22.68 -12.68
N GLY A 148 -5.48 23.09 -13.63
CA GLY A 148 -5.63 24.49 -13.98
C GLY A 148 -6.16 25.28 -12.78
N PRO A 149 -6.23 26.63 -12.88
CA PRO A 149 -6.99 27.40 -11.89
C PRO A 149 -8.41 26.82 -11.77
N PRO A 150 -9.04 26.88 -10.58
CA PRO A 150 -10.46 26.54 -10.44
C PRO A 150 -11.25 27.32 -11.50
N SER A 151 -12.16 26.67 -12.19
CA SER A 151 -13.17 27.38 -12.96
C SER A 151 -14.06 28.14 -11.96
N ASP A 152 -14.08 29.47 -12.08
CA ASP A 152 -14.97 30.36 -11.32
C ASP A 152 -16.45 30.01 -11.51
#